data_AF-A0A434DTP6-F1
#
_entry.id   AF-A0A434DTP6-F1
#
_cell.length_a   1.000
_cell.length_b   1.000
_cell.length_c   1.000
_cell.angle_alpha   90.00
_cell.angle_beta   90.00
_cell.angle_gamma   90.00
#
_symmetry.space_group_name_H-M   'P 1'
#
loop_
_entity.id
_entity.type
_entity.pdbx_description
1 polymer ?
#
loop_
_entity_poly.entity_id
_entity_poly.type
_entity_poly.pdbx_seq_one_letter_code
_entity_poly.pdbx_strand_id
1 'polypeptide(L)' 'YWLDGKELRLLVYREHEVANTYSSVELTILTKASEEGVYDGRYSLAIYDGTAAADKDGKPVELTGKVSCGAE' A
#
# COMPACT_ATOMS: atom_id res chain seq x y z
N TYR A 1 9.33 -2.10 -8.11
CA TYR A 1 9.46 -3.18 -7.12
C TYR A 1 10.94 -3.43 -6.90
N TRP A 2 11.35 -3.71 -5.66
CA TRP A 2 12.70 -4.23 -5.38
C TRP A 2 12.52 -5.54 -4.62
N LEU A 3 13.04 -6.61 -5.22
CA LEU A 3 13.19 -7.92 -4.60
C LEU A 3 14.69 -8.09 -4.35
N ASP A 4 15.13 -7.81 -3.13
CA ASP A 4 16.37 -8.41 -2.64
C ASP A 4 15.95 -9.77 -2.10
N GLY A 5 16.64 -10.87 -2.38
CA GLY A 5 16.14 -12.23 -2.12
C GLY A 5 15.67 -12.53 -0.68
N LYS A 6 15.86 -11.60 0.26
CA LYS A 6 15.44 -11.62 1.66
C LYS A 6 14.29 -10.67 2.00
N GLU A 7 14.02 -9.66 1.18
CA GLU A 7 13.05 -8.59 1.45
C GLU A 7 12.30 -8.19 0.18
N LEU A 8 10.98 -8.23 0.24
CA LEU A 8 10.11 -7.71 -0.82
C LEU A 8 9.46 -6.41 -0.33
N ARG A 9 9.77 -5.33 -1.07
CA ARG A 9 9.09 -4.03 -0.95
C ARG A 9 8.32 -3.74 -2.22
N LEU A 10 7.00 -3.72 -2.09
CA LEU A 10 6.08 -3.34 -3.16
C LEU A 10 5.35 -2.05 -2.77
N LEU A 11 5.38 -1.09 -3.68
CA LEU A 11 4.61 0.15 -3.61
C LEU A 11 3.69 0.18 -4.84
N VAL A 12 2.38 0.25 -4.61
CA VAL A 12 1.37 0.42 -5.64
C VAL A 12 0.69 1.76 -5.40
N TYR A 13 0.76 2.64 -6.39
CA TYR A 13 0.06 3.92 -6.39
C TYR A 13 -0.96 3.92 -7.52
N ARG A 14 -2.19 4.32 -7.22
CA ARG A 14 -3.22 4.56 -8.23
C ARG A 14 -3.95 5.85 -7.94
N GLU A 15 -4.02 6.71 -8.95
CA GLU A 15 -4.80 7.92 -8.94
C GLU A 15 -6.06 7.76 -9.79
N HIS A 16 -7.11 8.46 -9.40
CA HIS A 16 -8.36 8.56 -10.11
C HIS A 16 -8.86 10.01 -10.05
N GLU A 17 -9.07 10.60 -11.22
CA GLU A 17 -9.60 11.95 -11.38
C GLU A 17 -11.00 11.89 -12.02
N VAL A 18 -11.99 12.51 -11.38
CA VAL A 18 -13.33 12.71 -11.96
C VAL A 18 -13.80 14.12 -11.62
N ALA A 19 -14.22 14.86 -12.65
CA ALA A 19 -14.81 16.19 -12.51
C ALA A 19 -13.97 17.14 -11.61
N ASN A 20 -12.65 17.19 -11.84
CA ASN A 20 -11.66 17.96 -11.06
C ASN A 20 -11.50 17.55 -9.60
N THR A 21 -12.00 16.37 -9.21
CA THR A 21 -11.77 15.78 -7.89
C THR A 21 -10.73 14.68 -8.01
N TYR A 22 -9.63 14.80 -7.26
CA TYR A 22 -8.53 13.83 -7.22
C TYR A 22 -8.69 12.89 -6.04
N SER A 23 -8.69 11.59 -6.29
CA SER A 23 -8.58 10.57 -5.25
C SER A 23 -7.43 9.64 -5.57
N SER A 24 -6.75 9.14 -4.55
CA SER A 24 -5.65 8.21 -4.76
C SER A 24 -5.58 7.14 -3.67
N VAL A 25 -4.97 6.03 -4.02
CA VAL A 25 -4.66 4.94 -3.10
C VAL A 25 -3.18 4.62 -3.19
N GLU A 26 -2.54 4.47 -2.04
CA GLU A 26 -1.17 4.01 -1.91
C GLU A 26 -1.14 2.73 -1.06
N LEU A 27 -0.69 1.63 -1.65
CA LEU A 27 -0.47 0.36 -0.96
C LEU A 27 1.04 0.10 -0.86
N THR A 28 1.52 0.00 0.37
CA THR A 28 2.88 -0.41 0.69
C THR A 28 2.86 -1.79 1.31
N ILE A 29 3.57 -2.76 0.71
CA ILE A 29 3.80 -4.10 1.27
C ILE A 29 5.30 -4.22 1.58
N LEU A 30 5.59 -4.61 2.83
CA LEU A 30 6.93 -4.86 3.35
C LEU A 30 6.97 -6.27 3.91
N THR A 31 7.73 -7.15 3.29
CA THR A 31 7.83 -8.55 3.71
C THR A 31 9.28 -9.01 3.72
N LYS A 32 9.56 -10.04 4.52
CA LYS A 32 10.87 -10.68 4.61
C LYS A 32 10.72 -12.19 4.41
N ALA A 33 11.72 -12.81 3.81
CA ALA A 33 11.77 -14.26 3.68
C ALA A 33 11.76 -14.90 5.07
N SER A 34 10.79 -15.78 5.32
CA SER A 34 10.63 -16.52 6.58
C SER A 34 10.98 -18.00 6.39
N GLU A 35 10.45 -18.61 5.34
CA GLU A 35 10.76 -19.95 4.86
C GLU A 35 11.08 -19.90 3.35
N GLU A 36 11.60 -20.99 2.77
CA GLU A 36 11.91 -21.02 1.34
C GLU A 36 10.62 -20.75 0.52
N GLY A 37 10.62 -19.67 -0.26
CA GLY A 37 9.47 -19.24 -1.06
C GLY A 37 8.37 -18.49 -0.30
N VAL A 38 8.49 -18.31 1.03
CA VAL A 38 7.50 -17.62 1.87
C VAL A 38 8.04 -16.27 2.36
N TYR A 39 7.25 -15.23 2.17
CA TYR A 39 7.57 -13.87 2.62
C TYR A 39 6.48 -13.34 3.55
N ASP A 40 6.82 -13.18 4.83
CA ASP A 40 5.91 -12.65 5.85
C ASP A 40 6.20 -11.18 6.16
N GLY A 41 5.16 -10.41 6.45
CA GLY A 41 5.32 -9.03 6.87
C GLY A 41 4.03 -8.26 7.06
N ARG A 42 4.04 -7.00 6.62
CA ARG A 42 2.92 -6.07 6.81
C ARG A 42 2.58 -5.34 5.53
N TYR A 43 1.31 -4.96 5.43
CA TYR A 43 0.87 -3.95 4.47
C TYR A 43 0.41 -2.68 5.19
N SER A 44 0.50 -1.55 4.49
CA SER A 44 -0.15 -0.29 4.81
C SER A 44 -0.91 0.19 3.57
N LEU A 45 -2.18 0.55 3.71
CA LEU A 45 -3.02 1.15 2.68
C LEU A 45 -3.42 2.55 3.12
N ALA A 46 -3.01 3.56 2.37
CA ALA A 46 -3.41 4.95 2.54
C ALA A 46 -4.44 5.32 1.45
N ILE A 47 -5.61 5.78 1.87
CA ILE A 47 -6.70 6.21 0.96
C ILE A 47 -6.86 7.72 1.07
N TYR A 48 -6.64 8.42 -0.04
CA TYR A 48 -6.84 9.85 -0.19
C TYR A 48 -8.16 10.08 -0.94
N ASP A 49 -9.16 10.59 -0.23
CA ASP A 49 -10.48 10.92 -0.78
C ASP A 49 -10.58 12.42 -1.05
N GLY A 50 -10.64 12.79 -2.33
CA GLY A 50 -10.76 14.19 -2.76
C GLY A 50 -12.09 14.86 -2.44
N THR A 51 -13.10 14.09 -2.00
CA THR A 51 -14.41 14.60 -1.61
C THR A 51 -14.55 14.86 -0.11
N ALA A 52 -13.56 14.43 0.69
CA ALA A 52 -13.57 14.65 2.13
C ALA A 52 -13.50 16.16 2.44
N ALA A 53 -14.33 16.62 3.38
CA ALA A 53 -14.49 18.05 3.72
C ALA A 53 -13.14 18.76 3.93
N ALA A 54 -13.01 19.96 3.35
CA ALA A 54 -11.78 20.76 3.29
C ALA A 54 -11.11 21.09 4.64
N ASP A 55 -11.79 20.86 5.77
CA ASP A 55 -11.22 20.96 7.13
C ASP A 55 -10.29 19.77 7.48
N LYS A 56 -10.28 18.74 6.64
CA LYS A 56 -9.32 17.63 6.66
C LYS A 56 -8.41 17.79 5.45
N ASP A 57 -7.43 18.67 5.56
CA ASP A 57 -6.25 18.68 4.68
C ASP A 57 -5.68 17.25 4.57
N GLY A 58 -6.13 16.51 3.55
CA GLY A 58 -5.49 15.37 2.92
C GLY A 58 -5.03 14.18 3.79
N LYS A 59 -5.40 14.07 5.08
CA LYS A 59 -4.92 12.95 5.90
C LYS A 59 -5.56 11.65 5.40
N PRO A 60 -4.76 10.73 4.82
CA PRO A 60 -5.31 9.51 4.30
C PRO A 60 -5.83 8.63 5.44
N VAL A 61 -6.83 7.82 5.13
CA VAL A 61 -7.20 6.72 6.03
C VAL A 61 -6.13 5.64 5.88
N GLU A 62 -5.39 5.36 6.96
CA GLU A 62 -4.36 4.32 6.98
C GLU A 62 -4.92 3.02 7.57
N LEU A 63 -4.81 1.93 6.80
CA LEU A 63 -5.12 0.57 7.23
C LEU A 63 -3.84 -0.26 7.24
N THR A 64 -3.59 -1.00 8.31
CA THR A 64 -2.43 -1.88 8.41
C THR A 64 -2.83 -3.31 8.75
N GLY A 65 -2.07 -4.28 8.27
CA GLY A 65 -2.32 -5.68 8.57
C GLY A 65 -1.14 -6.58 8.26
N LYS A 66 -1.25 -7.86 8.66
CA LYS A 66 -0.26 -8.89 8.32
C LYS A 66 -0.50 -9.37 6.88
N VAL A 67 0.58 -9.74 6.20
CA VAL A 67 0.54 -10.37 4.89
C VAL A 67 1.55 -11.51 4.83
N SER A 68 1.21 -12.56 4.08
CA SER A 68 2.11 -13.65 3.73
C SER A 68 2.00 -13.85 2.22
N CYS A 69 3.15 -13.86 1.52
CA CYS A 69 3.24 -14.02 0.08
C CYS A 69 4.02 -15.30 -0.25
N GLY A 70 3.46 -16.15 -1.11
CA GLY A 70 4.17 -17.28 -1.70
C GLY A 70 4.66 -16.95 -3.11
N ALA A 71 5.87 -17.39 -3.44
CA ALA A 71 6.34 -17.46 -4.83
C ALA A 71 6.28 -18.93 -5.29
N GLU A 72 5.42 -19.22 -6.27
CA GLU A 72 5.39 -20.50 -7.01
C GLU A 72 6.25 -20.42 -8.27
#